data_AF-A0A2H0QWA8-F1
#
_entry.id   AF-A0A2H0QWA8-F1
#
_cell.length_a   1.000
_cell.length_b   1.000
_cell.length_c   1.000
_cell.angle_alpha   90.00
_cell.angle_beta   90.00
_cell.angle_gamma   90.00
#
_symmetry.space_group_name_H-M   'P 1'
#
loop_
_entity.id
_entity.type
_entity.pdbx_description
1 polymer ?
#
loop_
_entity_poly.entity_id
_entity_poly.type
_entity_poly.pdbx_seq_one_letter_code
_entity_poly.pdbx_strand_id
1 'polypeptide(L)'
;MNAFRLEYDALPGDFNRASNYGIGTSGNGDKQIADAGTEGVRFWQHLSGAGLIKGSYTGAGLDIGQGLPGSAYGGRVTFYATFAGSANVAGSNNMNTASNNLFQVYKGNVLALGTQINAENRPWLGFLEVSASKSIEDKIDDGLPGSGKLFVARGSGNPAGTCTDKTATQALPVAFVFSDTGKNCRLFFLLDK
;
A
#
# COMPACT_ATOMS: atom_id res chain seq x y z
N MET A 1 4.93 -8.28 10.07
CA MET A 1 5.24 -7.00 10.73
C MET A 1 5.46 -7.16 12.24
N ASN A 2 4.54 -7.79 12.97
CA ASN A 2 4.67 -7.96 14.43
C ASN A 2 5.99 -8.65 14.84
N ALA A 3 6.41 -9.69 14.12
CA ALA A 3 7.72 -10.31 14.36
C ALA A 3 8.90 -9.34 14.18
N PHE A 4 8.89 -8.50 13.14
CA PHE A 4 9.94 -7.50 12.92
C PHE A 4 9.96 -6.45 14.05
N ARG A 5 8.78 -5.97 14.46
CA ARG A 5 8.66 -5.03 15.58
C ARG A 5 9.15 -5.64 16.89
N LEU A 6 8.81 -6.90 17.17
CA LEU A 6 9.24 -7.59 18.39
C LEU A 6 10.76 -7.73 18.46
N GLU A 7 11.41 -8.02 17.33
CA GLU A 7 12.86 -8.21 17.27
C GLU A 7 13.64 -6.89 17.25
N TYR A 8 13.19 -5.92 16.45
CA TYR A 8 13.98 -4.71 16.15
C TYR A 8 13.44 -3.42 16.78
N ASP A 9 12.27 -3.46 17.44
CA ASP A 9 11.54 -2.31 17.97
C ASP A 9 11.37 -1.18 16.93
N ALA A 10 11.07 -1.58 15.68
CA ALA A 10 11.01 -0.67 14.54
C ALA A 10 10.04 -1.17 13.46
N LEU A 11 9.74 -0.29 12.51
CA LEU A 11 9.03 -0.66 11.28
C LEU A 11 10.03 -1.12 10.22
N PRO A 12 9.74 -2.20 9.47
CA PRO A 12 10.49 -2.48 8.25
C PRO A 12 10.32 -1.32 7.27
N GLY A 13 11.36 -1.00 6.51
CA GLY A 13 11.46 0.17 5.63
C GLY A 13 12.00 1.41 6.35
N ASP A 14 11.53 1.66 7.56
CA ASP A 14 11.85 2.84 8.39
C ASP A 14 12.88 2.51 9.51
N PHE A 15 13.43 1.29 9.55
CA PHE A 15 14.42 0.93 10.56
C PHE A 15 15.79 1.58 10.30
N ASN A 16 16.16 2.57 11.12
CA ASN A 16 17.39 3.37 10.96
C ASN A 16 18.70 2.65 11.33
N ARG A 17 18.63 1.43 11.86
CA ARG A 17 19.81 0.60 12.20
C ARG A 17 19.93 -0.65 11.32
N ALA A 18 19.16 -0.81 10.25
CA ALA A 18 19.12 -2.02 9.44
C ALA A 18 20.51 -2.49 8.97
N SER A 19 21.40 -1.57 8.59
CA SER A 19 22.77 -1.90 8.17
C SER A 19 23.60 -2.54 9.27
N ASN A 20 23.42 -2.12 10.52
CA ASN A 20 24.16 -2.65 11.68
C ASN A 20 23.76 -4.08 12.01
N TYR A 21 22.53 -4.46 11.64
CA TYR A 21 22.00 -5.81 11.80
C TYR A 21 22.21 -6.69 10.56
N GLY A 22 22.79 -6.14 9.48
CA GLY A 22 23.00 -6.87 8.22
C GLY A 22 21.70 -7.19 7.47
N ILE A 23 20.60 -6.49 7.75
CA ILE A 23 19.28 -6.78 7.17
C ILE A 23 18.87 -5.79 6.07
N GLY A 24 19.79 -4.94 5.62
CA GLY A 24 19.57 -4.04 4.48
C GLY A 24 19.97 -2.59 4.74
N THR A 25 19.53 -1.70 3.85
CA THR A 25 19.80 -0.26 3.93
C THR A 25 18.91 0.40 4.97
N SER A 26 19.47 1.17 5.90
CA SER A 26 18.71 1.86 6.95
C SER A 26 17.67 2.85 6.42
N GLY A 27 16.47 2.84 7.02
CA GLY A 27 15.46 3.89 6.89
C GLY A 27 15.80 5.14 7.72
N ASN A 28 14.84 6.05 7.89
CA ASN A 28 15.06 7.31 8.60
C ASN A 28 14.71 7.24 10.11
N GLY A 29 13.81 6.34 10.54
CA GLY A 29 13.42 6.12 11.92
C GLY A 29 12.32 7.04 12.46
N ASP A 30 11.51 7.67 11.60
CA ASP A 30 10.46 8.62 11.96
C ASP A 30 9.08 7.98 12.21
N LYS A 31 9.01 6.64 12.14
CA LYS A 31 7.83 5.80 12.31
C LYS A 31 6.83 5.92 11.15
N GLN A 32 7.26 6.44 10.00
CA GLN A 32 6.46 6.58 8.80
C GLN A 32 7.22 6.00 7.61
N ILE A 33 6.61 5.04 6.93
CA ILE A 33 7.13 4.58 5.64
C ILE A 33 6.66 5.59 4.60
N ALA A 34 7.28 6.77 4.52
CA ALA A 34 6.72 7.90 3.78
C ALA A 34 7.33 8.08 2.38
N ASP A 35 8.40 7.33 2.06
CA ASP A 35 9.07 7.41 0.76
C ASP A 35 8.98 6.12 -0.08
N ALA A 36 8.10 6.17 -1.09
CA ALA A 36 8.30 5.63 -2.44
C ALA A 36 9.45 4.69 -2.70
N GLY A 37 10.43 5.32 -3.32
CA GLY A 37 11.58 4.67 -3.93
C GLY A 37 12.65 4.34 -2.90
N THR A 38 12.38 4.58 -1.62
CA THR A 38 13.39 4.49 -0.57
C THR A 38 12.89 3.58 0.54
N GLU A 39 12.04 4.05 1.43
CA GLU A 39 11.60 3.25 2.59
C GLU A 39 10.57 2.19 2.22
N GLY A 40 9.66 2.48 1.30
CA GLY A 40 8.65 1.50 0.91
C GLY A 40 9.20 0.32 0.10
N VAL A 41 10.33 0.48 -0.61
CA VAL A 41 11.08 -0.64 -1.20
C VAL A 41 12.01 -1.32 -0.18
N ARG A 42 12.58 -0.55 0.76
CA ARG A 42 13.36 -1.10 1.89
C ARG A 42 12.50 -1.94 2.82
N PHE A 43 11.18 -1.70 2.88
CA PHE A 43 10.24 -2.55 3.60
C PHE A 43 10.43 -4.03 3.25
N TRP A 44 10.49 -4.33 1.95
CA TRP A 44 10.69 -5.70 1.47
C TRP A 44 12.10 -6.21 1.73
N GLN A 45 13.11 -5.36 1.55
CA GLN A 45 14.50 -5.69 1.87
C GLN A 45 14.66 -6.08 3.35
N HIS A 46 14.12 -5.28 4.26
CA HIS A 46 14.21 -5.51 5.70
C HIS A 46 13.51 -6.81 6.10
N LEU A 47 12.30 -7.04 5.59
CA LEU A 47 11.56 -8.29 5.87
C LEU A 47 12.32 -9.52 5.37
N SER A 48 12.94 -9.43 4.19
CA SER A 48 13.70 -10.52 3.60
C SER A 48 15.05 -10.73 4.31
N GLY A 49 15.76 -9.65 4.64
CA GLY A 49 17.02 -9.70 5.38
C GLY A 49 16.85 -10.24 6.80
N ALA A 50 15.70 -9.98 7.43
CA ALA A 50 15.31 -10.56 8.71
C ALA A 50 14.75 -12.00 8.59
N GLY A 51 14.70 -12.58 7.39
CA GLY A 51 14.19 -13.95 7.17
C GLY A 51 12.68 -14.13 7.39
N LEU A 52 11.90 -13.04 7.46
CA LEU A 52 10.45 -13.08 7.67
C LEU A 52 9.66 -13.37 6.41
N ILE A 53 10.25 -13.12 5.24
CA ILE A 53 9.69 -13.47 3.94
C ILE A 53 10.77 -14.11 3.06
N LYS A 54 10.35 -14.91 2.08
CA LYS A 54 11.24 -15.45 1.05
C LYS A 54 11.52 -14.40 -0.02
N GLY A 55 12.70 -14.50 -0.63
CA GLY A 55 13.16 -13.62 -1.70
C GLY A 55 14.52 -13.01 -1.37
N SER A 56 14.97 -12.10 -2.23
CA SER A 56 16.12 -11.23 -1.99
C SER A 56 15.83 -9.92 -2.69
N TYR A 57 15.53 -8.88 -1.91
CA TYR A 57 15.14 -7.57 -2.44
C TYR A 57 16.27 -6.57 -2.19
N THR A 58 16.61 -5.80 -3.21
CA THR A 58 17.72 -4.83 -3.18
C THR A 58 17.44 -3.61 -2.31
N GLY A 59 16.17 -3.38 -1.95
CA GLY A 59 15.74 -2.12 -1.31
C GLY A 59 15.91 -0.92 -2.24
N ALA A 60 15.97 -1.17 -3.55
CA ALA A 60 16.15 -0.17 -4.59
C ALA A 60 15.37 -0.59 -5.85
N GLY A 61 14.81 0.40 -6.54
CA GLY A 61 14.01 0.16 -7.73
C GLY A 61 12.61 -0.34 -7.40
N LEU A 62 11.68 -0.10 -8.31
CA LEU A 62 10.26 -0.40 -8.14
C LEU A 62 9.81 -1.47 -9.15
N ASP A 63 10.78 -2.13 -9.77
CA ASP A 63 10.56 -3.25 -10.68
C ASP A 63 10.09 -4.47 -9.89
N ILE A 64 8.94 -4.98 -10.31
CA ILE A 64 8.31 -6.17 -9.73
C ILE A 64 9.24 -7.37 -9.93
N GLY A 65 9.45 -8.13 -8.86
CA GLY A 65 10.36 -9.28 -8.84
C GLY A 65 11.82 -8.92 -8.56
N GLN A 66 12.18 -7.63 -8.50
CA GLN A 66 13.53 -7.18 -8.12
C GLN A 66 13.50 -6.39 -6.79
N GLY A 67 12.97 -5.17 -6.82
CA GLY A 67 12.84 -4.32 -5.62
C GLY A 67 11.57 -4.63 -4.82
N LEU A 68 10.59 -5.26 -5.47
CA LEU A 68 9.29 -5.61 -4.92
C LEU A 68 9.01 -7.11 -5.14
N PRO A 69 8.18 -7.75 -4.30
CA PRO A 69 7.71 -9.10 -4.56
C PRO A 69 7.05 -9.24 -5.94
N GLY A 70 7.25 -10.40 -6.57
CA GLY A 70 6.56 -10.75 -7.80
C GLY A 70 5.04 -10.83 -7.59
N SER A 71 4.28 -10.50 -8.63
CA SER A 71 2.81 -10.65 -8.66
C SER A 71 2.41 -11.72 -9.66
N ALA A 72 1.50 -12.61 -9.27
CA ALA A 72 0.84 -13.54 -10.19
C ALA A 72 -0.23 -12.84 -11.05
N TYR A 73 -0.73 -11.68 -10.60
CA TYR A 73 -1.56 -10.81 -11.41
C TYR A 73 -0.67 -10.11 -12.42
N GLY A 74 -0.86 -10.40 -13.71
CA GLY A 74 -0.11 -9.79 -14.81
C GLY A 74 -0.31 -8.28 -14.92
N GLY A 75 0.44 -7.65 -15.81
CA GLY A 75 0.51 -6.19 -15.91
C GLY A 75 1.47 -5.59 -14.88
N ARG A 76 1.43 -4.26 -14.73
CA ARG A 76 2.24 -3.52 -13.74
C ARG A 76 1.56 -3.50 -12.36
N VAL A 77 1.05 -4.64 -11.89
CA VAL A 77 0.42 -4.76 -10.56
C VAL A 77 1.51 -4.80 -9.50
N THR A 78 1.46 -3.87 -8.55
CA THR A 78 2.49 -3.71 -7.54
C THR A 78 1.90 -3.61 -6.13
N PHE A 79 2.72 -3.94 -5.14
CA PHE A 79 2.42 -3.95 -3.72
C PHE A 79 3.44 -3.07 -3.02
N TYR A 80 2.98 -2.01 -2.37
CA TYR A 80 3.86 -0.91 -1.98
C TYR A 80 3.50 -0.35 -0.61
N ALA A 81 4.45 -0.36 0.33
CA ALA A 81 4.24 0.16 1.68
C ALA A 81 4.45 1.68 1.71
N THR A 82 3.48 2.44 2.21
CA THR A 82 3.50 3.91 2.29
C THR A 82 2.82 4.41 3.56
N PHE A 83 2.79 5.73 3.76
CA PHE A 83 2.05 6.37 4.84
C PHE A 83 0.80 7.08 4.28
N ALA A 84 -0.37 6.67 4.78
CA ALA A 84 -1.62 7.41 4.61
C ALA A 84 -1.76 8.42 5.74
N GLY A 85 -2.14 9.67 5.43
CA GLY A 85 -2.38 10.66 6.47
C GLY A 85 -1.50 11.91 6.43
N SER A 86 -0.43 11.93 5.64
CA SER A 86 0.54 13.02 5.67
C SER A 86 0.13 14.21 4.80
N ALA A 87 -0.04 15.37 5.42
CA ALA A 87 -0.26 16.65 4.73
C ALA A 87 1.06 17.37 4.37
N ASN A 88 2.16 17.00 5.04
CA ASN A 88 3.40 17.79 5.09
C ASN A 88 4.67 17.02 4.69
N VAL A 89 4.59 15.73 4.34
CA VAL A 89 5.77 15.03 3.83
C VAL A 89 5.92 15.38 2.35
N ALA A 90 6.90 16.23 2.07
CA ALA A 90 7.37 16.55 0.72
C ALA A 90 7.92 15.28 0.09
N GLY A 91 7.16 14.71 -0.82
CA GLY A 91 7.47 13.46 -1.49
C GLY A 91 6.26 13.03 -2.28
N SER A 92 6.48 12.61 -3.52
CA SER A 92 5.40 12.37 -4.48
C SER A 92 4.54 11.14 -4.14
N ASN A 93 4.86 10.44 -3.05
CA ASN A 93 4.40 9.09 -2.74
C ASN A 93 3.41 8.98 -1.58
N ASN A 94 3.01 10.11 -0.99
CA ASN A 94 2.07 10.13 0.13
C ASN A 94 0.62 10.14 -0.36
N MET A 95 -0.21 9.33 0.29
CA MET A 95 -1.66 9.40 0.17
C MET A 95 -2.15 10.65 0.92
N ASN A 96 -2.04 11.79 0.22
CA ASN A 96 -2.32 13.12 0.75
C ASN A 96 -3.75 13.23 1.30
N THR A 97 -3.87 13.73 2.53
CA THR A 97 -5.13 13.97 3.24
C THR A 97 -5.88 15.21 2.81
N ALA A 98 -5.20 16.22 2.24
CA ALA A 98 -5.80 17.49 1.86
C ALA A 98 -6.89 17.36 0.77
N SER A 99 -6.93 16.23 0.07
CA SER A 99 -7.91 15.98 -0.99
C SER A 99 -8.63 14.64 -0.85
N ASN A 100 -8.50 13.93 0.27
CA ASN A 100 -8.97 12.55 0.36
C ASN A 100 -9.48 12.19 1.77
N ASN A 101 -10.78 12.37 2.00
CA ASN A 101 -11.44 12.14 3.30
C ASN A 101 -11.30 10.69 3.80
N LEU A 102 -11.23 9.70 2.91
CA LEU A 102 -10.95 8.31 3.29
C LEU A 102 -9.58 8.23 4.00
N PHE A 103 -8.55 8.86 3.46
CA PHE A 103 -7.20 8.85 4.06
C PHE A 103 -7.06 9.78 5.27
N GLN A 104 -8.02 10.69 5.50
CA GLN A 104 -8.07 11.45 6.75
C GLN A 104 -8.51 10.59 7.94
N VAL A 105 -9.44 9.66 7.70
CA VAL A 105 -9.89 8.67 8.69
C VAL A 105 -8.79 7.62 8.92
N TYR A 106 -8.18 7.15 7.82
CA TYR A 106 -7.16 6.11 7.84
C TYR A 106 -5.74 6.70 7.83
N LYS A 107 -5.30 7.23 8.98
CA LYS A 107 -3.92 7.69 9.20
C LYS A 107 -3.02 6.57 9.73
N GLY A 108 -1.96 6.23 9.00
CA GLY A 108 -0.98 5.22 9.37
C GLY A 108 -0.22 4.65 8.19
N ASN A 109 0.67 3.69 8.47
CA ASN A 109 1.35 2.93 7.43
C ASN A 109 0.36 1.99 6.74
N VAL A 110 0.42 1.89 5.42
CA VAL A 110 -0.48 1.06 4.61
C VAL A 110 0.32 0.32 3.55
N LEU A 111 -0.16 -0.86 3.19
CA LEU A 111 0.25 -1.56 1.98
C LEU A 111 -0.78 -1.27 0.88
N ALA A 112 -0.37 -0.57 -0.17
CA ALA A 112 -1.20 -0.25 -1.33
C ALA A 112 -1.01 -1.27 -2.46
N LEU A 113 -2.13 -1.72 -3.05
CA LEU A 113 -2.18 -2.73 -4.10
C LEU A 113 -2.96 -2.20 -5.31
N GLY A 114 -2.35 -2.23 -6.48
CA GLY A 114 -2.93 -1.63 -7.69
C GLY A 114 -2.00 -1.70 -8.89
N THR A 115 -2.47 -1.18 -10.02
CA THR A 115 -1.66 -1.06 -11.24
C THR A 115 -0.93 0.28 -11.28
N GLN A 116 0.29 0.29 -11.82
CA GLN A 116 1.08 1.52 -12.00
C GLN A 116 0.47 2.46 -13.08
N ILE A 117 0.39 3.77 -12.79
CA ILE A 117 -0.03 4.79 -13.79
C ILE A 117 1.11 5.20 -14.72
N ASN A 118 2.32 5.36 -14.17
CA ASN A 118 3.46 5.97 -14.85
C ASN A 118 4.77 5.42 -14.29
N ALA A 119 5.90 5.93 -14.80
CA ALA A 119 7.25 5.57 -14.34
C ALA A 119 7.53 5.90 -12.85
N GLU A 120 6.60 6.57 -12.16
CA GLU A 120 6.68 6.82 -10.72
C GLU A 120 6.29 5.58 -9.90
N ASN A 121 5.88 4.49 -10.58
CA ASN A 121 5.63 3.14 -10.06
C ASN A 121 4.60 3.04 -8.92
N ARG A 122 3.63 3.94 -8.90
CA ARG A 122 2.61 3.96 -7.85
C ARG A 122 1.37 3.14 -8.22
N PRO A 123 0.85 2.28 -7.34
CA PRO A 123 -0.36 1.47 -7.56
C PRO A 123 -1.65 2.31 -7.52
N TRP A 124 -1.76 3.34 -8.36
CA TRP A 124 -2.91 4.25 -8.35
C TRP A 124 -4.08 3.72 -9.18
N LEU A 125 -3.86 2.87 -10.19
CA LEU A 125 -4.95 2.30 -10.99
C LEU A 125 -5.55 1.08 -10.31
N GLY A 126 -6.81 0.83 -10.67
CA GLY A 126 -7.46 -0.43 -10.35
C GLY A 126 -6.81 -1.60 -11.07
N PHE A 127 -6.99 -2.78 -10.51
CA PHE A 127 -6.57 -4.04 -11.12
C PHE A 127 -7.57 -5.17 -10.88
N LEU A 128 -8.48 -4.99 -9.92
CA LEU A 128 -9.51 -5.95 -9.55
C LEU A 128 -10.88 -5.46 -9.99
N GLU A 129 -11.72 -6.43 -10.34
CA GLU A 129 -13.17 -6.27 -10.44
C GLU A 129 -13.79 -6.14 -9.04
N VAL A 130 -14.99 -5.57 -8.96
CA VAL A 130 -15.71 -5.36 -7.70
C VAL A 130 -15.98 -6.68 -6.96
N SER A 131 -16.36 -7.73 -7.68
CA SER A 131 -16.60 -9.06 -7.12
C SER A 131 -15.35 -9.66 -6.46
N ALA A 132 -14.19 -9.52 -7.11
CA ALA A 132 -12.92 -9.99 -6.59
C ALA A 132 -12.49 -9.19 -5.35
N SER A 133 -12.62 -7.85 -5.38
CA SER A 133 -12.35 -7.01 -4.23
C SER A 133 -13.26 -7.33 -3.05
N LYS A 134 -14.57 -7.51 -3.27
CA LYS A 134 -15.51 -7.93 -2.22
C LYS A 134 -15.14 -9.28 -1.62
N SER A 135 -14.73 -10.25 -2.44
CA SER A 135 -14.33 -11.57 -1.93
C SER A 135 -13.07 -11.51 -1.05
N ILE A 136 -12.16 -10.58 -1.32
CA ILE A 136 -10.99 -10.34 -0.47
C ILE A 136 -11.44 -9.65 0.83
N GLU A 137 -12.30 -8.63 0.74
CA GLU A 137 -12.89 -7.93 1.89
C GLU A 137 -13.57 -8.89 2.87
N ASP A 138 -14.43 -9.78 2.36
CA ASP A 138 -15.15 -10.77 3.16
C ASP A 138 -14.26 -11.80 3.85
N LYS A 139 -13.04 -12.00 3.34
CA LYS A 139 -12.08 -12.97 3.90
C LYS A 139 -11.14 -12.35 4.91
N ILE A 140 -10.79 -11.09 4.70
CA ILE A 140 -9.73 -10.41 5.47
C ILE A 140 -10.32 -9.53 6.57
N ASP A 141 -11.55 -9.02 6.40
CA ASP A 141 -12.09 -7.95 7.24
C ASP A 141 -13.62 -8.03 7.41
N ASP A 142 -14.34 -6.91 7.24
CA ASP A 142 -15.76 -6.74 7.62
C ASP A 142 -16.74 -6.74 6.43
N GLY A 143 -16.23 -6.94 5.22
CA GLY A 143 -17.03 -6.97 4.00
C GLY A 143 -17.44 -5.61 3.45
N LEU A 144 -16.98 -4.51 4.04
CA LEU A 144 -17.31 -3.13 3.64
C LEU A 144 -16.07 -2.40 3.10
N PRO A 145 -16.15 -1.72 1.96
CA PRO A 145 -14.97 -1.17 1.28
C PRO A 145 -14.35 0.05 1.98
N GLY A 146 -14.99 0.61 2.99
CA GLY A 146 -14.58 1.86 3.63
C GLY A 146 -14.45 1.76 5.14
N SER A 147 -14.36 0.55 5.70
CA SER A 147 -14.17 0.32 7.14
C SER A 147 -13.04 -0.69 7.39
N GLY A 148 -12.74 -0.95 8.67
CA GLY A 148 -11.75 -1.97 9.04
C GLY A 148 -10.27 -1.65 8.72
N LYS A 149 -9.49 -2.72 8.57
CA LYS A 149 -8.06 -2.75 8.22
C LYS A 149 -7.82 -2.83 6.71
N LEU A 150 -8.76 -3.32 5.93
CA LEU A 150 -8.71 -3.34 4.48
C LEU A 150 -9.71 -2.32 3.96
N PHE A 151 -9.28 -1.45 3.06
CA PHE A 151 -10.21 -0.55 2.39
C PHE A 151 -9.97 -0.55 0.89
N VAL A 152 -11.07 -0.42 0.17
CA VAL A 152 -11.14 -0.45 -1.28
C VAL A 152 -11.43 0.95 -1.78
N ALA A 153 -10.72 1.36 -2.82
CA ALA A 153 -11.05 2.57 -3.53
C ALA A 153 -11.07 2.33 -5.03
N ARG A 154 -11.76 3.23 -5.73
CA ARG A 154 -11.56 3.45 -7.17
C ARG A 154 -10.09 3.81 -7.47
N GLY A 155 -9.57 3.27 -8.57
CA GLY A 155 -8.29 3.67 -9.15
C GLY A 155 -8.31 5.10 -9.71
N SER A 156 -7.24 5.86 -9.49
CA SER A 156 -7.07 7.22 -10.03
C SER A 156 -6.85 7.17 -11.53
N GLY A 157 -7.61 7.92 -12.33
CA GLY A 157 -7.38 8.05 -13.77
C GLY A 157 -8.24 7.17 -14.68
N ASN A 158 -9.17 6.35 -14.14
CA ASN A 158 -10.20 5.73 -14.97
C ASN A 158 -11.52 6.52 -14.85
N PRO A 159 -11.89 7.41 -15.80
CA PRO A 159 -13.08 8.24 -15.68
C PRO A 159 -14.40 7.45 -15.71
N ALA A 160 -14.41 6.25 -16.30
CA ALA A 160 -15.61 5.43 -16.49
C ALA A 160 -15.87 4.39 -15.39
N GLY A 161 -14.86 4.10 -14.56
CA GLY A 161 -14.96 3.10 -13.49
C GLY A 161 -15.33 3.70 -12.14
N THR A 162 -16.21 3.05 -11.37
CA THR A 162 -16.71 3.53 -10.07
C THR A 162 -16.73 2.43 -9.01
N CYS A 163 -15.77 1.49 -9.02
CA CYS A 163 -15.59 0.41 -8.02
C CYS A 163 -16.33 0.59 -6.67
N THR A 164 -16.20 1.78 -6.08
CA THR A 164 -16.98 2.26 -4.94
C THR A 164 -17.91 3.44 -5.32
N ASP A 165 -19.08 3.52 -4.66
CA ASP A 165 -20.14 4.51 -4.91
C ASP A 165 -19.72 5.94 -4.56
N LYS A 166 -18.66 6.04 -3.76
CA LYS A 166 -17.99 7.25 -3.36
C LYS A 166 -16.55 7.22 -3.82
N THR A 167 -16.06 8.39 -4.20
CA THR A 167 -14.63 8.63 -4.33
C THR A 167 -14.00 8.68 -2.95
N ALA A 168 -12.68 8.46 -2.91
CA ALA A 168 -11.92 8.53 -1.66
C ALA A 168 -11.97 9.95 -1.02
N THR A 169 -12.49 10.96 -1.72
CA THR A 169 -12.67 12.32 -1.19
C THR A 169 -13.99 12.53 -0.44
N GLN A 170 -14.91 11.56 -0.45
CA GLN A 170 -16.25 11.68 0.15
C GLN A 170 -16.35 10.95 1.51
N ALA A 171 -17.30 11.35 2.35
CA ALA A 171 -17.46 10.81 3.71
C ALA A 171 -18.02 9.37 3.74
N LEU A 172 -17.60 8.59 4.73
CA LEU A 172 -18.11 7.24 5.03
C LEU A 172 -19.62 7.26 5.36
N PRO A 173 -20.36 6.13 5.21
CA PRO A 173 -19.91 4.82 4.72
C PRO A 173 -19.73 4.80 3.21
N VAL A 174 -18.91 3.87 2.70
CA VAL A 174 -18.69 3.64 1.26
C VAL A 174 -19.25 2.26 0.90
N ALA A 175 -19.82 2.11 -0.29
CA ALA A 175 -20.38 0.85 -0.78
C ALA A 175 -19.73 0.43 -2.11
N PHE A 176 -19.69 -0.88 -2.35
CA PHE A 176 -19.27 -1.44 -3.64
C PHE A 176 -20.31 -1.16 -4.72
N VAL A 177 -19.87 -0.87 -5.95
CA VAL A 177 -20.75 -0.67 -7.12
C VAL A 177 -20.68 -1.91 -8.00
N PHE A 178 -21.49 -2.92 -7.72
CA PHE A 178 -21.48 -4.21 -8.44
C PHE A 178 -21.87 -4.12 -9.93
N SER A 179 -22.43 -2.99 -10.37
CA SER A 179 -22.62 -2.72 -11.80
C SER A 179 -21.33 -2.38 -12.54
N ASP A 180 -20.25 -2.03 -11.83
CA ASP A 180 -18.91 -1.87 -12.41
C ASP A 180 -18.27 -3.24 -12.64
N THR A 181 -18.18 -3.62 -13.91
CA THR A 181 -17.55 -4.87 -14.37
C THR A 181 -16.08 -4.67 -14.76
N GLY A 182 -15.56 -3.45 -14.66
CA GLY A 182 -14.18 -3.14 -14.99
C GLY A 182 -13.21 -3.42 -13.83
N LYS A 183 -11.92 -3.49 -14.17
CA LYS A 183 -10.81 -3.67 -13.22
C LYS A 183 -10.44 -2.34 -12.55
N ASN A 184 -11.40 -1.76 -11.82
CA ASN A 184 -11.32 -0.40 -11.29
C ASN A 184 -11.01 -0.32 -9.80
N CYS A 185 -10.98 -1.45 -9.12
CA CYS A 185 -10.70 -1.52 -7.69
C CYS A 185 -9.21 -1.65 -7.40
N ARG A 186 -8.78 -0.92 -6.38
CA ARG A 186 -7.47 -1.02 -5.74
C ARG A 186 -7.66 -1.18 -4.24
N LEU A 187 -6.70 -1.82 -3.60
CA LEU A 187 -6.80 -2.19 -2.18
C LEU A 187 -5.74 -1.47 -1.38
N PHE A 188 -6.06 -1.21 -0.12
CA PHE A 188 -5.12 -0.72 0.86
C PHE A 188 -5.31 -1.48 2.15
N PHE A 189 -4.21 -1.95 2.72
CA PHE A 189 -4.21 -2.66 3.98
C PHE A 189 -3.45 -1.85 5.03
N LEU A 190 -4.13 -1.49 6.12
CA LEU A 190 -3.50 -0.84 7.27
C LEU A 190 -2.46 -1.77 7.88
N LEU A 191 -1.21 -1.31 7.87
CA LEU A 191 -0.14 -1.91 8.65
C LEU A 191 -0.33 -1.36 10.06
N ASP A 192 -0.83 -2.19 10.98
CA ASP A 192 -1.16 -1.86 12.38
C ASP A 192 -0.29 -0.73 12.97
N LYS A 193 -0.90 0.17 13.76
CA LYS A 193 -0.21 1.28 14.45
C LYS A 193 0.88 0.78 15.38
#